data_AF-A0A1B8Y3E0-F1
#
_entry.id   AF-A0A1B8Y3E0-F1
#
_cell.length_a   1.000
_cell.length_b   1.000
_cell.length_c   1.000
_cell.angle_alpha   90.00
_cell.angle_beta   90.00
_cell.angle_gamma   90.00
#
_symmetry.space_group_name_H-M   'P 1'
#
loop_
_entity.id
_entity.type
_entity.pdbx_description
1 polymer ?
#
loop_
_entity_poly.entity_id
_entity_poly.type
_entity_poly.pdbx_seq_one_letter_code
_entity_poly.pdbx_strand_id
1 'polypeptide(L)'
;MSRTWCLLGAMGFILAVTGRVPMSELSGPQNKAMSLTTENFYETYRPRNHFIVTSVLGATQEDLDGGIYVQLHLKQKQSNCRRRDSLRKECKPLRNGVRTIPTIS
;
A
#
# COMPACT_ATOMS: atom_id res chain seq x y z
N MET A 1 -10.29 25.48 44.35
CA MET A 1 -9.27 24.52 43.91
C MET A 1 -9.69 23.92 42.59
N SER A 2 -8.87 24.17 41.57
CA SER A 2 -8.93 23.58 40.23
C SER A 2 -8.82 22.05 40.28
N ARG A 3 -9.54 21.36 39.40
CA ARG A 3 -9.02 20.24 38.58
C ARG A 3 -10.10 19.67 37.67
N THR A 4 -10.23 20.32 36.53
CA THR A 4 -10.73 19.78 35.27
C THR A 4 -9.95 18.51 34.93
N TRP A 5 -10.62 17.36 34.87
CA TRP A 5 -10.04 16.14 34.31
C TRP A 5 -11.07 15.51 33.36
N CYS A 6 -11.26 16.15 32.20
CA CYS A 6 -11.95 15.52 31.09
C CYS A 6 -10.99 14.53 30.44
N LEU A 7 -11.05 13.28 30.91
CA LEU A 7 -10.64 12.10 30.15
C LEU A 7 -11.66 11.92 29.02
N LEU A 8 -11.37 12.46 27.84
CA LEU A 8 -12.00 12.02 26.60
C LEU A 8 -10.87 11.63 25.66
N GLY A 9 -10.70 10.31 25.57
CA GLY A 9 -9.67 9.64 24.80
C GLY A 9 -9.64 10.12 23.35
N ALA A 10 -8.43 10.14 22.80
CA ALA A 10 -8.19 10.36 21.40
C ALA A 10 -9.08 9.41 20.59
N MET A 11 -10.12 9.98 19.98
CA MET A 11 -11.01 9.27 19.07
C MET A 11 -10.18 8.97 17.81
N GLY A 12 -9.64 7.75 17.75
CA GLY A 12 -9.00 7.23 16.55
C GLY A 12 -10.03 7.23 15.42
N PHE A 13 -9.84 8.11 14.44
CA PHE A 13 -10.66 8.13 13.23
C PHE A 13 -10.31 6.90 12.40
N ILE A 14 -11.02 5.78 12.62
CA ILE A 14 -11.07 4.70 11.61
C ILE A 14 -12.07 5.13 10.55
N LEU A 15 -11.64 6.03 9.66
CA LEU A 15 -12.33 6.19 8.39
C LEU A 15 -11.94 5.03 7.49
N ALA A 16 -12.59 3.88 7.69
CA ALA A 16 -12.67 2.87 6.66
C ALA A 16 -13.57 3.39 5.52
N VAL A 17 -13.09 4.39 4.78
CA VAL A 17 -13.69 4.73 3.50
C VAL A 17 -13.39 3.55 2.60
N THR A 18 -14.41 2.76 2.27
CA THR A 18 -14.36 1.78 1.19
C THR A 18 -14.31 2.53 -0.14
N GLY A 19 -13.18 3.20 -0.37
CA GLY A 19 -12.88 4.04 -1.51
C GLY A 19 -11.41 3.90 -1.82
N ARG A 20 -11.02 4.12 -3.07
CA ARG A 20 -9.59 4.09 -3.42
C ARG A 20 -8.86 5.13 -2.58
N VAL A 21 -7.87 4.70 -1.82
CA VAL A 21 -6.98 5.60 -1.08
C VAL A 21 -6.00 6.19 -2.10
N PRO A 22 -5.95 7.52 -2.28
CA PRO A 22 -4.95 8.14 -3.12
C PRO A 22 -3.55 7.80 -2.61
N MET A 23 -2.64 7.37 -3.50
CA MET A 23 -1.28 7.01 -3.09
C MET A 23 -0.54 8.18 -2.44
N SER A 24 -0.87 9.42 -2.81
CA SER A 24 -0.34 10.64 -2.20
C SER A 24 -0.75 10.84 -0.74
N GLU A 25 -1.81 10.16 -0.29
CA GLU A 25 -2.34 10.26 1.07
C GLU A 25 -1.81 9.15 1.99
N LEU A 26 -1.01 8.21 1.46
CA LEU A 26 -0.41 7.16 2.27
C LEU A 26 0.58 7.76 3.27
N SER A 27 0.53 7.26 4.51
CA SER A 27 1.51 7.61 5.54
C SER A 27 2.92 7.16 5.14
N GLY A 28 3.95 7.67 5.82
CA GLY A 28 5.33 7.21 5.65
C GLY A 28 5.46 5.68 5.82
N PRO A 29 4.96 5.09 6.92
CA PRO A 29 4.93 3.64 7.11
C PRO A 29 4.17 2.89 6.01
N GLN A 30 3.00 3.37 5.58
CA GLN A 30 2.22 2.76 4.50
C GLN A 30 2.97 2.75 3.16
N ASN A 31 3.60 3.87 2.80
CA ASN A 31 4.45 3.95 1.60
C ASN A 31 5.62 2.96 1.67
N LYS A 32 6.25 2.84 2.84
CA LYS A 32 7.36 1.90 3.04
C LYS A 32 6.89 0.44 2.90
N ALA A 33 5.78 0.07 3.52
CA ALA A 33 5.18 -1.27 3.41
C ALA A 33 4.80 -1.61 1.97
N MET A 34 4.27 -0.63 1.21
CA MET A 34 3.97 -0.81 -0.21
C MET A 34 5.22 -1.12 -1.04
N SER A 35 6.33 -0.40 -0.82
CA SER A 35 7.61 -0.65 -1.50
C SER A 35 8.14 -2.05 -1.18
N LEU A 36 8.25 -2.35 0.11
CA LEU A 36 8.78 -3.63 0.59
C LEU A 36 7.97 -4.81 0.06
N THR A 37 6.65 -4.68 0.00
CA THR A 37 5.84 -5.79 -0.52
C THR A 37 5.91 -5.93 -2.03
N THR A 38 6.08 -4.83 -2.75
CA THR A 38 6.35 -4.87 -4.19
C THR A 38 7.68 -5.58 -4.46
N GLU A 39 8.72 -5.27 -3.68
CA GLU A 39 10.02 -5.96 -3.72
C GLU A 39 9.86 -7.46 -3.40
N ASN A 40 9.19 -7.80 -2.30
CA ASN A 40 8.95 -9.18 -1.88
C ASN A 40 8.16 -9.98 -2.95
N PHE A 41 7.17 -9.38 -3.60
CA PHE A 41 6.45 -10.00 -4.72
C PHE A 41 7.40 -10.39 -5.85
N TYR A 42 8.35 -9.52 -6.18
CA TYR A 42 9.34 -9.79 -7.22
C TYR A 42 10.38 -10.85 -6.83
N GLU A 43 10.72 -10.96 -5.56
CA GLU A 43 11.62 -11.99 -5.04
C GLU A 43 10.94 -13.37 -5.01
N THR A 44 9.70 -13.39 -4.51
CA THR A 44 8.89 -14.60 -4.32
C THR A 44 8.45 -15.20 -5.65
N TYR A 45 7.79 -14.41 -6.51
CA TYR A 45 7.13 -14.92 -7.71
C TYR A 45 7.99 -14.80 -8.99
N ARG A 46 9.07 -14.02 -8.93
CA ARG A 46 10.02 -13.80 -10.04
C ARG A 46 9.36 -13.56 -11.41
N PRO A 47 8.36 -12.66 -11.51
CA PRO A 47 7.65 -12.44 -12.76
C PRO A 47 8.60 -11.89 -13.84
N ARG A 48 8.42 -12.35 -15.09
CA ARG A 48 9.21 -11.87 -16.24
C ARG A 48 8.91 -10.40 -16.56
N ASN A 49 7.67 -9.99 -16.35
CA ASN A 49 7.18 -8.65 -16.67
C ASN A 49 7.14 -7.78 -15.42
N HIS A 50 7.27 -6.47 -15.62
CA HIS A 50 7.11 -5.50 -14.56
C HIS A 50 5.62 -5.31 -14.26
N PHE A 51 5.25 -5.27 -12.99
CA PHE A 51 3.94 -4.95 -12.44
C PHE A 51 3.98 -3.57 -11.78
N ILE A 52 2.92 -2.79 -12.03
CA ILE A 52 2.74 -1.43 -11.52
C ILE A 52 1.55 -1.48 -10.54
N VAL A 53 1.72 -0.89 -9.35
CA VAL A 53 0.60 -0.65 -8.44
C VAL A 53 -0.29 0.43 -9.09
N THR A 54 -1.54 0.08 -9.37
CA THR A 54 -2.49 0.95 -10.08
C THR A 54 -3.51 1.60 -9.14
N SER A 55 -3.75 1.03 -7.96
CA SER A 55 -4.60 1.62 -6.94
C SER A 55 -4.35 1.00 -5.58
N VAL A 56 -4.54 1.78 -4.52
CA VAL A 56 -4.72 1.27 -3.16
C VAL A 56 -6.22 1.24 -2.88
N LEU A 57 -6.74 0.06 -2.59
CA LEU A 57 -8.16 -0.18 -2.32
C LEU A 57 -8.50 0.00 -0.83
N GLY A 58 -7.49 -0.03 0.03
CA GLY A 58 -7.60 0.19 1.47
C GLY A 58 -6.20 0.23 2.08
N ALA A 59 -6.05 1.07 3.10
CA ALA A 59 -4.84 1.18 3.89
C ALA A 59 -5.24 1.43 5.34
N THR A 60 -4.79 0.58 6.25
CA THR A 60 -4.94 0.79 7.69
C THR A 60 -3.57 0.83 8.34
N GLN A 61 -3.48 1.55 9.45
CA GLN A 61 -2.30 1.60 10.29
C GLN A 61 -2.75 1.57 11.74
N GLU A 62 -2.13 0.71 12.53
CA GLU A 62 -2.37 0.59 13.97
C GLU A 62 -1.04 0.74 14.69
N ASP A 63 -0.97 1.67 15.64
CA ASP A 63 0.18 1.81 16.52
C ASP A 63 -0.04 0.85 17.71
N LEU A 64 0.86 -0.11 17.86
CA LEU A 64 0.81 -1.15 18.89
C LEU A 64 1.98 -0.98 19.86
N ASP A 65 1.83 -1.48 21.09
CA ASP A 65 2.94 -1.53 22.04
C ASP A 65 4.07 -2.41 21.48
N GLY A 66 5.11 -1.76 20.93
CA GLY A 66 6.24 -2.42 20.30
C GLY A 66 6.38 -2.21 18.78
N GLY A 67 5.50 -1.45 18.13
CA GLY A 67 5.69 -1.11 16.73
C GLY A 67 4.46 -0.55 16.01
N ILE A 68 4.55 -0.54 14.69
CA ILE A 68 3.49 -0.07 13.80
C ILE A 68 3.05 -1.24 12.93
N TYR A 69 1.76 -1.54 12.95
CA TYR A 69 1.13 -2.52 12.09
C TYR A 69 0.49 -1.82 10.90
N VAL A 70 0.72 -2.32 9.69
CA VAL A 70 0.24 -1.71 8.45
C VAL A 70 -0.42 -2.75 7.57
N GLN A 71 -1.69 -2.54 7.23
CA GLN A 71 -2.41 -3.36 6.26
C GLN A 71 -2.62 -2.59 4.96
N LEU A 72 -2.32 -3.21 3.83
CA LEU A 72 -2.51 -2.63 2.49
C LEU A 72 -3.28 -3.58 1.58
N HIS A 73 -4.33 -3.07 0.95
CA HIS A 73 -5.06 -3.75 -0.11
C HIS A 73 -4.69 -3.11 -1.44
N LEU A 74 -3.79 -3.74 -2.20
CA LEU A 74 -3.24 -3.15 -3.41
C LEU A 74 -3.83 -3.82 -4.65
N LYS A 75 -3.92 -3.05 -5.74
CA LYS A 75 -4.17 -3.60 -7.07
C LYS A 75 -2.96 -3.36 -7.95
N GLN A 76 -2.33 -4.43 -8.37
CA GLN A 76 -1.20 -4.38 -9.28
C GLN A 76 -1.61 -4.90 -10.67
N LYS A 77 -0.95 -4.36 -11.69
CA LYS A 77 -1.21 -4.75 -13.07
C LYS A 77 0.08 -4.91 -13.82
N GLN A 78 0.15 -5.97 -14.63
CA GLN A 78 1.25 -6.17 -15.55
C GLN A 78 1.38 -4.98 -16.51
N SER A 79 2.61 -4.51 -16.69
CA SER A 79 2.99 -3.47 -17.65
C SER A 79 3.47 -4.06 -18.97
N ASN A 80 3.69 -3.17 -19.95
CA ASN A 80 4.27 -3.51 -21.25
C ASN A 80 5.79 -3.74 -21.21
N CYS A 81 6.42 -3.65 -20.04
CA CYS A 81 7.86 -3.83 -19.86
C CYS A 81 8.23 -5.19 -19.27
N ARG A 82 9.42 -5.67 -19.64
CA ARG A 82 10.11 -6.69 -18.85
C ARG A 82 10.61 -6.06 -17.54
N ARG A 83 10.70 -6.86 -16.48
CA ARG A 83 11.21 -6.41 -15.16
C ARG A 83 12.55 -5.69 -15.26
N ARG A 84 13.50 -6.23 -16.03
CA ARG A 84 14.85 -5.66 -16.20
C ARG A 84 14.89 -4.32 -16.94
N ASP A 85 13.85 -4.02 -17.73
CA ASP A 85 13.82 -2.82 -18.56
C ASP A 85 13.15 -1.65 -17.83
N SER A 86 12.51 -1.88 -16.67
CA SER A 86 11.68 -0.86 -15.99
C SER A 86 12.47 0.34 -15.47
N LEU A 87 13.80 0.20 -15.29
CA LEU A 87 14.69 1.30 -14.89
C LEU A 87 15.15 2.16 -16.07
N ARG A 88 14.99 1.67 -17.32
CA ARG A 88 15.54 2.30 -18.52
C ARG A 88 14.49 2.98 -19.39
N LYS A 89 13.22 2.65 -19.22
CA LYS A 89 12.12 3.20 -20.01
C LYS A 89 10.86 3.33 -19.16
N GLU A 90 10.02 4.27 -19.53
CA GLU A 90 8.70 4.44 -18.91
C GLU A 90 7.83 3.21 -19.23
N CYS A 91 7.25 2.62 -18.18
CA CYS A 91 6.41 1.43 -18.28
C CYS A 91 4.95 1.77 -18.05
N LYS A 92 4.07 1.26 -18.92
CA LYS A 92 2.63 1.54 -18.87
C LYS A 92 1.84 0.27 -18.55
N PRO A 93 0.80 0.34 -17.69
CA PRO A 93 -0.08 -0.80 -17.44
C PRO A 93 -0.73 -1.30 -18.73
N LEU A 94 -0.65 -2.60 -19.01
CA LEU A 94 -1.31 -3.19 -20.19
C LEU A 94 -2.82 -3.19 -20.00
N ARG A 95 -3.60 -2.82 -21.04
CA ARG A 95 -5.08 -2.81 -20.96
C ARG A 95 -5.63 -4.20 -20.59
N ASN A 96 -5.06 -5.26 -21.16
CA ASN A 96 -5.42 -6.67 -20.93
C ASN A 96 -4.34 -7.44 -20.14
N GLY A 97 -3.49 -6.74 -19.36
CA GLY A 97 -2.48 -7.40 -18.53
C GLY A 97 -3.07 -8.16 -17.36
N VAL A 98 -2.34 -9.19 -16.89
CA VAL A 98 -2.66 -9.93 -15.67
C VAL A 98 -2.80 -8.96 -14.50
N ARG A 99 -3.86 -9.12 -13.72
CA ARG A 99 -4.15 -8.32 -12.53
C ARG A 99 -3.91 -9.17 -11.30
N THR A 100 -3.24 -8.61 -10.31
CA THR A 100 -3.09 -9.22 -9.00
C THR A 100 -3.64 -8.26 -7.95
N ILE A 101 -4.37 -8.81 -6.97
CA ILE A 101 -4.88 -8.05 -5.83
C ILE A 101 -4.24 -8.66 -4.58
N PRO A 102 -3.01 -8.29 -4.24
CA PRO A 102 -2.42 -8.71 -2.99
C PRO A 102 -3.05 -7.95 -1.81
N THR A 103 -3.52 -8.72 -0.83
CA THR A 103 -3.78 -8.23 0.54
C THR A 103 -2.54 -8.49 1.36
N ILE A 104 -2.08 -7.45 2.05
CA ILE A 104 -0.85 -7.48 2.83
C ILE A 104 -1.22 -7.01 4.22
N SER A 105 -0.87 -7.83 5.19
CA SER A 105 -1.17 -7.75 6.61
C SER A 105 0.11 -7.98 7.37
#